data_AF-A0A7C7N4Z5-F1
#
_entry.id   AF-A0A7C7N4Z5-F1
#
_cell.length_a   1.000
_cell.length_b   1.000
_cell.length_c   1.000
_cell.angle_alpha   90.00
_cell.angle_beta   90.00
_cell.angle_gamma   90.00
#
_symmetry.space_group_name_H-M   'P 1'
#
loop_
_entity.id
_entity.type
_entity.pdbx_description
1 polymer ?
#
loop_
_entity_poly.entity_id
_entity_poly.type
_entity_poly.pdbx_seq_one_letter_code
_entity_poly.pdbx_strand_id
1 'polypeptide(L)'
;PSIFIRFGGCNLACEWCDTSFDEWENMTLRRIIREMAPWDCNRIVLTGGEPALQDLTTLSKILRPMGYELAIETNGTIEIPQDIIDWICVSPKDQLYSSVKIRQRMGDELKVVWVGQTLDMYDELVDGFTHHFLQPCYDENKDVGWNGKNFLSTFDMVRNNPGWNLSLQTHKWMGVD
;
A
#
# COMPACT_ATOMS: atom_id res chain seq x y z
N PRO A 1 -5.45 -1.87 -15.58
CA PRO A 1 -4.71 -0.59 -15.59
C PRO A 1 -5.17 0.25 -14.39
N SER A 2 -4.32 1.14 -13.88
CA SER A 2 -4.68 2.06 -12.79
C SER A 2 -3.91 3.37 -12.94
N ILE A 3 -4.54 4.47 -12.56
CA ILE A 3 -3.89 5.78 -12.38
C ILE A 3 -3.37 5.81 -10.95
N PHE A 4 -2.07 6.05 -10.77
CA PHE A 4 -1.48 6.18 -9.44
C PHE A 4 -1.41 7.67 -9.06
N ILE A 5 -2.03 8.03 -7.94
CA ILE A 5 -1.86 9.34 -7.31
C ILE A 5 -1.01 9.12 -6.07
N ARG A 6 0.25 9.54 -6.16
CA ARG A 6 1.25 9.42 -5.11
C ARG A 6 1.35 10.74 -4.35
N PHE A 7 0.91 10.77 -3.09
CA PHE A 7 1.01 11.97 -2.26
C PHE A 7 2.41 12.14 -1.66
N GLY A 8 2.74 13.37 -1.26
CA GLY A 8 3.92 13.66 -0.46
C GLY A 8 3.63 13.58 1.04
N GLY A 9 4.68 13.35 1.83
CA GLY A 9 4.63 13.32 3.30
C GLY A 9 4.12 11.99 3.88
N CYS A 10 4.89 11.40 4.79
CA CYS A 10 4.53 10.19 5.52
C CYS A 10 4.65 10.41 7.02
N ASN A 11 3.79 9.75 7.81
CA ASN A 11 3.92 9.74 9.26
C ASN A 11 4.89 8.65 9.78
N LEU A 12 5.52 7.90 8.87
CA LEU A 12 6.57 6.90 9.12
C LEU A 12 7.76 7.17 8.21
N ALA A 13 8.97 6.80 8.64
CA ALA A 13 10.20 6.87 7.86
C ALA A 13 10.79 5.46 7.70
N CYS A 14 10.22 4.68 6.79
CA CYS A 14 10.63 3.28 6.61
C CYS A 14 12.04 3.20 6.01
N GLU A 15 12.95 2.41 6.59
CA GLU A 15 14.36 2.33 6.14
C GLU A 15 14.53 1.81 4.71
N TRP A 16 13.61 0.97 4.25
CA TRP A 16 13.56 0.37 2.92
C TRP A 16 12.43 0.96 2.07
N CYS A 17 11.97 2.17 2.39
CA CYS A 17 10.99 2.86 1.56
C CYS A 17 11.59 3.11 0.18
N ASP A 18 10.97 2.52 -0.85
CA ASP A 18 11.34 2.68 -2.26
C ASP A 18 10.75 3.96 -2.89
N THR A 19 10.11 4.80 -2.07
CA THR A 19 9.41 6.01 -2.50
C THR A 19 10.03 7.24 -1.85
N SER A 20 10.47 8.22 -2.65
CA SER A 20 10.74 9.58 -2.17
C SER A 20 9.42 10.28 -1.84
N PHE A 21 9.17 10.53 -0.55
CA PHE A 21 7.98 11.26 -0.07
C PHE A 21 8.31 12.69 0.40
N ASP A 22 9.59 13.07 0.38
CA ASP A 22 10.07 14.39 0.79
C ASP A 22 10.05 15.42 -0.34
N GLU A 23 10.00 14.96 -1.59
CA GLU A 23 9.88 15.80 -2.77
C GLU A 23 8.45 15.78 -3.31
N TRP A 24 7.73 16.88 -3.12
CA TRP A 24 6.34 17.02 -3.56
C TRP A 24 5.99 18.47 -3.88
N GLU A 25 4.94 18.65 -4.68
CA GLU A 25 4.34 19.96 -4.91
C GLU A 25 2.87 19.98 -4.50
N ASN A 26 2.39 21.16 -4.07
CA ASN A 26 0.97 21.34 -3.81
C ASN A 26 0.20 21.37 -5.14
N MET A 27 -0.75 20.46 -5.29
CA MET A 27 -1.68 20.44 -6.43
C MET A 27 -3.11 20.64 -5.95
N THR A 28 -3.85 21.51 -6.65
CA THR A 28 -5.30 21.56 -6.46
C THR A 28 -5.94 20.30 -7.05
N LEU A 29 -7.06 19.87 -6.48
CA LEU A 29 -7.83 18.75 -7.03
C LEU A 29 -8.21 18.96 -8.50
N ARG A 30 -8.51 20.20 -8.91
CA ARG A 30 -8.77 20.53 -10.32
C ARG A 30 -7.55 20.26 -11.22
N ARG A 31 -6.33 20.52 -10.72
CA ARG A 31 -5.10 20.21 -11.45
C ARG A 31 -4.93 18.69 -11.54
N ILE A 32 -5.08 17.97 -10.43
CA ILE A 32 -5.02 16.49 -10.41
C ILE A 32 -5.98 15.89 -11.45
N ILE A 33 -7.25 16.32 -11.45
CA ILE A 33 -8.27 15.88 -12.41
C ILE A 33 -7.84 16.14 -13.86
N ARG A 34 -7.19 17.27 -14.13
CA ARG A 34 -6.69 17.60 -15.47
C ARG A 34 -5.56 16.67 -15.91
N GLU A 35 -4.62 16.36 -15.01
CA GLU A 35 -3.50 15.46 -15.32
C GLU A 35 -3.96 14.01 -15.53
N MET A 36 -5.02 13.59 -14.82
CA MET A 36 -5.56 12.23 -14.94
C MET A 36 -6.52 12.03 -16.12
N ALA A 37 -7.17 13.09 -16.60
CA ALA A 37 -8.19 13.03 -17.65
C ALA A 37 -7.76 12.39 -19.00
N PRO A 38 -6.50 12.52 -19.47
CA PRO A 38 -6.07 11.90 -20.73
C PRO A 38 -5.94 10.37 -20.66
N TRP A 39 -5.88 9.77 -19.47
CA TRP A 39 -5.66 8.33 -19.33
C TRP A 39 -6.97 7.56 -19.40
N ASP A 40 -7.02 6.55 -20.28
CA ASP A 40 -8.18 5.65 -20.41
C ASP A 40 -8.16 4.59 -19.31
N CYS A 41 -8.46 5.02 -18.09
CA CYS A 41 -8.50 4.17 -16.92
C CYS A 41 -9.43 4.71 -15.84
N ASN A 42 -10.32 3.87 -15.33
CA ASN A 42 -11.29 4.26 -14.31
C ASN A 42 -10.87 3.92 -12.88
N ARG A 43 -9.75 3.20 -12.69
CA ARG A 43 -9.27 2.84 -11.35
C ARG A 43 -8.17 3.78 -10.92
N ILE A 44 -8.33 4.41 -9.76
CA ILE A 44 -7.33 5.29 -9.14
C ILE A 44 -6.77 4.60 -7.90
N VAL A 45 -5.45 4.49 -7.82
CA VAL A 45 -4.75 4.02 -6.62
C VAL A 45 -4.16 5.24 -5.92
N LEU A 46 -4.72 5.56 -4.75
CA LEU A 46 -4.19 6.55 -3.82
C LEU A 46 -3.07 5.91 -3.01
N THR A 47 -1.86 6.45 -3.11
CA THR A 47 -0.66 5.93 -2.45
C THR A 47 0.26 7.09 -2.08
N GLY A 48 1.49 6.81 -1.66
CA GLY A 48 2.55 7.82 -1.58
C GLY A 48 2.52 8.68 -0.35
N GLY A 49 3.69 8.81 0.27
CA GLY A 49 3.74 9.06 1.70
C GLY A 49 2.70 8.18 2.41
N GLU A 50 1.97 8.74 3.36
CA GLU A 50 0.75 8.11 3.89
C GLU A 50 -0.48 8.83 3.30
N PRO A 51 -1.24 8.20 2.37
CA PRO A 51 -2.38 8.86 1.72
C PRO A 51 -3.51 9.22 2.69
N ALA A 52 -3.67 8.49 3.80
CA ALA A 52 -4.69 8.80 4.81
C ALA A 52 -4.39 10.08 5.61
N LEU A 53 -3.25 10.75 5.39
CA LEU A 53 -3.00 12.12 5.87
C LEU A 53 -3.79 13.17 5.10
N GLN A 54 -4.29 12.84 3.91
CA GLN A 54 -4.99 13.76 3.01
C GLN A 54 -6.51 13.73 3.24
N ASP A 55 -7.23 14.73 2.71
CA ASP A 55 -8.70 14.77 2.74
C ASP A 55 -9.30 13.80 1.71
N LEU A 56 -9.33 12.52 2.07
CA LEU A 56 -9.91 11.44 1.26
C LEU A 56 -11.42 11.62 1.01
N THR A 57 -12.14 12.28 1.92
CA THR A 57 -13.60 12.49 1.79
C THR A 57 -13.89 13.42 0.63
N THR A 58 -13.15 14.53 0.51
CA THR A 58 -13.30 15.47 -0.60
C THR A 58 -12.92 14.82 -1.93
N LEU A 59 -11.83 14.04 -1.97
CA LEU A 59 -11.43 13.29 -3.16
C LEU A 59 -12.54 12.33 -3.61
N SER A 60 -13.04 11.51 -2.68
CA SER A 60 -14.11 10.54 -2.95
C SER A 60 -15.38 11.17 -3.50
N LYS A 61 -15.86 12.23 -2.85
CA LYS A 61 -17.08 12.96 -3.26
C LYS A 61 -16.99 13.56 -4.66
N ILE A 62 -15.79 13.80 -5.18
CA ILE A 62 -15.60 14.42 -6.50
C ILE A 62 -15.26 13.36 -7.55
N LEU A 63 -14.38 12.41 -7.24
CA LEU A 63 -13.89 11.44 -8.21
C LEU A 63 -14.87 10.29 -8.46
N ARG A 64 -15.55 9.76 -7.42
CA ARG A 64 -16.51 8.66 -7.62
C ARG A 64 -17.67 9.05 -8.55
N PRO A 65 -18.32 10.23 -8.43
CA PRO A 65 -19.36 10.66 -9.38
C PRO A 65 -18.88 10.85 -10.82
N MET A 66 -17.57 10.99 -11.05
CA MET A 66 -16.97 11.04 -12.38
C MET A 66 -16.76 9.64 -13.00
N GLY A 67 -17.12 8.57 -12.28
CA GLY A 67 -16.99 7.19 -12.74
C GLY A 67 -15.69 6.50 -12.33
N TYR A 68 -14.88 7.12 -11.46
CA TYR A 68 -13.66 6.50 -10.96
C TYR A 68 -13.93 5.58 -9.76
N GLU A 69 -13.26 4.43 -9.74
CA GLU A 69 -13.15 3.51 -8.62
C GLU A 69 -11.87 3.86 -7.84
N LEU A 70 -12.00 4.05 -6.53
CA LEU A 70 -10.90 4.46 -5.67
C LEU A 70 -10.36 3.26 -4.88
N ALA A 71 -9.08 2.98 -5.04
CA ALA A 71 -8.30 2.10 -4.19
C ALA A 71 -7.29 2.92 -3.38
N ILE A 72 -6.91 2.44 -2.19
CA ILE A 72 -5.88 3.07 -1.36
C ILE A 72 -4.86 2.02 -0.89
N GLU A 73 -3.58 2.42 -0.87
CA GLU A 73 -2.50 1.70 -0.21
C GLU A 73 -2.01 2.51 1.00
N THR A 74 -2.31 2.04 2.21
CA THR A 74 -2.02 2.76 3.47
C THR A 74 -1.16 1.92 4.41
N ASN A 75 -0.39 2.57 5.28
CA ASN A 75 0.28 1.89 6.40
C ASN A 75 -0.68 1.51 7.54
N GLY A 76 -1.94 1.93 7.48
CA GLY A 76 -3.02 1.55 8.40
C GLY A 76 -3.00 2.28 9.74
N THR A 77 -2.13 3.28 9.93
CA THR A 77 -2.02 4.03 11.19
C THR A 77 -3.14 5.06 11.40
N ILE A 78 -3.88 5.36 10.34
CA ILE A 78 -5.03 6.28 10.34
C ILE A 78 -6.23 5.48 9.85
N GLU A 79 -7.35 5.60 10.58
CA GLU A 79 -8.61 4.99 10.19
C GLU A 79 -9.26 5.82 9.08
N ILE A 80 -9.69 5.15 8.02
CA ILE A 80 -10.31 5.75 6.85
C ILE A 80 -11.82 5.79 7.09
N PRO A 81 -12.51 6.93 6.81
CA PRO A 81 -13.96 6.99 6.87
C PRO A 81 -14.62 5.87 6.05
N GLN A 82 -15.77 5.40 6.51
CA GLN A 82 -16.52 4.36 5.79
C GLN A 82 -17.12 4.91 4.49
N ASP A 83 -17.27 4.04 3.49
CA ASP A 83 -17.94 4.31 2.20
C ASP A 83 -17.35 5.49 1.39
N ILE A 84 -16.04 5.74 1.52
CA ILE A 84 -15.34 6.71 0.67
C ILE A 84 -14.29 6.08 -0.26
N ILE A 85 -13.85 4.86 0.03
CA ILE A 85 -12.87 4.11 -0.78
C ILE A 85 -13.48 2.75 -1.13
N ASP A 86 -13.34 2.35 -2.39
CA ASP A 86 -13.91 1.11 -2.92
C ASP A 86 -13.00 -0.11 -2.68
N TRP A 87 -11.69 0.10 -2.52
CA TRP A 87 -10.72 -0.96 -2.16
C TRP A 87 -9.64 -0.47 -1.18
N ILE A 88 -9.56 -1.07 0.00
CA ILE A 88 -8.59 -0.72 1.05
C ILE A 88 -7.52 -1.80 1.18
N CYS A 89 -6.28 -1.45 0.80
CA CYS A 89 -5.08 -2.24 1.06
C CYS A 89 -4.31 -1.65 2.25
N VAL A 90 -4.21 -2.42 3.33
CA VAL A 90 -3.42 -2.08 4.51
C VAL A 90 -2.11 -2.87 4.49
N SER A 91 -1.00 -2.14 4.55
CA SER A 91 0.33 -2.72 4.69
C SER A 91 0.93 -2.29 6.02
N PRO A 92 0.77 -3.07 7.10
CA PRO A 92 1.27 -2.69 8.41
C PRO A 92 2.81 -2.66 8.43
N LYS A 93 3.34 -1.87 9.37
CA LYS A 93 4.78 -1.59 9.55
C LYS A 93 5.25 -1.84 10.98
N ASP A 94 4.39 -2.38 11.84
CA ASP A 94 4.63 -2.67 13.26
C ASP A 94 5.67 -3.80 13.50
N GLN A 95 5.97 -4.61 12.47
CA GLN A 95 7.09 -5.55 12.46
C GLN A 95 8.48 -4.89 12.53
N LEU A 96 8.58 -3.60 12.21
CA LEU A 96 9.82 -2.82 12.36
C LEU A 96 9.66 -1.62 13.27
N TYR A 97 8.44 -1.10 13.38
CA TYR A 97 8.12 0.07 14.18
C TYR A 97 7.12 -0.31 15.26
N SER A 98 7.56 -1.05 16.28
CA SER A 98 6.69 -1.63 17.33
C SER A 98 5.89 -0.62 18.16
N SER A 99 6.25 0.67 18.11
CA SER A 99 5.47 1.75 18.73
C SER A 99 4.26 2.19 17.89
N VAL A 100 4.19 1.77 16.63
CA VAL A 100 3.12 2.07 15.69
C VAL A 100 1.90 1.22 16.02
N LYS A 101 0.73 1.86 16.05
CA LYS A 101 -0.55 1.19 16.26
C LYS A 101 -1.33 1.17 14.95
N ILE A 102 -1.68 -0.03 14.49
CA ILE A 102 -2.57 -0.20 13.34
C ILE A 102 -4.01 0.12 13.79
N ARG A 103 -4.56 1.20 13.22
CA ARG A 103 -5.91 1.70 13.51
C ARG A 103 -6.92 1.23 12.47
N GLN A 104 -6.52 1.15 11.21
CA GLN A 104 -7.33 0.55 10.15
C GLN A 104 -7.35 -0.97 10.35
N ARG A 105 -8.38 -1.48 11.02
CA ARG A 105 -8.52 -2.90 11.37
C ARG A 105 -9.34 -3.70 10.36
N MET A 106 -9.94 -3.04 9.36
CA MET A 106 -10.79 -3.69 8.36
C MET A 106 -10.44 -3.20 6.95
N GLY A 107 -10.68 -4.02 5.93
CA GLY A 107 -10.49 -3.63 4.54
C GLY A 107 -10.58 -4.84 3.60
N ASP A 108 -10.11 -4.65 2.38
CA ASP A 108 -10.14 -5.71 1.37
C ASP A 108 -8.88 -6.56 1.43
N GLU A 109 -7.73 -5.91 1.59
CA GLU A 109 -6.41 -6.53 1.46
C GLU A 109 -5.48 -6.20 2.63
N LEU A 110 -4.99 -7.22 3.32
CA LEU A 110 -3.86 -7.13 4.24
C LEU A 110 -2.59 -7.56 3.51
N LYS A 111 -1.73 -6.61 3.15
CA LYS A 111 -0.48 -6.87 2.41
C LYS A 111 0.73 -6.61 3.28
N VAL A 112 1.23 -7.66 3.92
CA VAL A 112 2.36 -7.60 4.84
C VAL A 112 3.68 -7.69 4.09
N VAL A 113 4.61 -6.77 4.37
CA VAL A 113 5.99 -6.87 3.88
C VAL A 113 6.79 -7.83 4.76
N TRP A 114 7.35 -8.86 4.16
CA TRP A 114 8.18 -9.87 4.80
C TRP A 114 9.62 -9.38 5.02
N VAL A 115 10.01 -9.34 6.29
CA VAL A 115 11.35 -9.02 6.78
C VAL A 115 11.86 -10.08 7.78
N GLY A 116 11.24 -11.26 7.82
CA GLY A 116 11.62 -12.38 8.70
C GLY A 116 10.84 -12.47 10.02
N GLN A 117 9.79 -11.68 10.18
CA GLN A 117 8.88 -11.72 11.33
C GLN A 117 8.00 -12.98 11.35
N THR A 118 7.32 -13.25 12.46
CA THR A 118 6.30 -14.31 12.54
C THR A 118 4.93 -13.80 12.08
N LEU A 119 4.06 -14.71 11.60
CA LEU A 119 2.73 -14.34 11.09
C LEU A 119 1.67 -14.13 12.18
N ASP A 120 1.88 -14.71 13.36
CA ASP A 120 1.02 -14.53 14.54
C ASP A 120 0.90 -13.06 14.99
N MET A 121 1.86 -12.22 14.60
CA MET A 121 1.78 -10.76 14.74
C MET A 121 0.50 -10.16 14.13
N TYR A 122 -0.10 -10.82 13.14
CA TYR A 122 -1.25 -10.32 12.40
C TYR A 122 -2.55 -11.05 12.73
N ASP A 123 -2.57 -11.93 13.74
CA ASP A 123 -3.76 -12.71 14.10
C ASP A 123 -4.96 -11.81 14.48
N GLU A 124 -4.72 -10.64 15.07
CA GLU A 124 -5.78 -9.67 15.38
C GLU A 124 -6.22 -8.82 14.17
N LEU A 125 -5.57 -8.94 13.02
CA LEU A 125 -5.88 -8.19 11.81
C LEU A 125 -6.55 -9.07 10.77
N VAL A 126 -6.14 -10.32 10.60
CA VAL A 126 -6.57 -11.19 9.50
C VAL A 126 -8.09 -11.25 9.33
N ASP A 127 -8.86 -11.39 10.43
CA ASP A 127 -10.32 -11.48 10.34
C ASP A 127 -11.00 -10.21 9.81
N GLY A 128 -10.30 -9.07 9.81
CA GLY A 128 -10.77 -7.81 9.27
C GLY A 128 -10.56 -7.66 7.76
N PHE A 129 -9.83 -8.56 7.10
CA PHE A 129 -9.49 -8.45 5.69
C PHE A 129 -9.94 -9.68 4.89
N THR A 130 -10.31 -9.45 3.63
CA THR A 130 -10.77 -10.52 2.73
C THR A 130 -9.59 -11.28 2.12
N HIS A 131 -8.50 -10.56 1.84
CA HIS A 131 -7.30 -11.08 1.20
C HIS A 131 -6.07 -10.87 2.07
N HIS A 132 -5.24 -11.91 2.19
CA HIS A 132 -3.98 -11.85 2.93
C HIS A 132 -2.82 -12.12 1.98
N PHE A 133 -1.87 -11.19 1.96
CA PHE A 133 -0.68 -11.28 1.13
C PHE A 133 0.59 -11.10 1.95
N LEU A 134 1.58 -11.93 1.67
CA LEU A 134 2.96 -11.68 2.01
C LEU A 134 3.69 -11.17 0.77
N GLN A 135 4.38 -10.04 0.92
CA GLN A 135 5.20 -9.44 -0.10
C GLN A 135 6.66 -9.49 0.34
N PRO A 136 7.61 -10.00 -0.47
CA PRO A 136 9.01 -9.95 -0.10
C PRO A 136 9.47 -8.49 0.00
N CYS A 137 10.17 -8.15 1.09
CA CYS A 137 10.90 -6.89 1.15
C CYS A 137 11.96 -6.88 0.04
N TYR A 138 11.97 -5.80 -0.74
CA TYR A 138 13.00 -5.52 -1.72
C TYR A 138 13.78 -4.30 -1.24
N ASP A 139 15.03 -4.52 -0.84
CA ASP A 139 15.92 -3.47 -0.33
C ASP A 139 16.97 -3.15 -1.39
N GLU A 140 16.94 -1.91 -1.89
CA GLU A 140 17.86 -1.41 -2.93
C GLU A 140 19.31 -1.30 -2.43
N ASN A 141 19.51 -1.26 -1.11
CA ASN A 141 20.84 -1.26 -0.50
C ASN A 141 21.44 -2.68 -0.40
N LYS A 142 20.69 -3.72 -0.79
CA LYS A 142 21.13 -5.12 -0.76
C LYS A 142 21.39 -5.64 -2.16
N ASP A 143 22.26 -6.65 -2.25
CA ASP A 143 22.53 -7.31 -3.51
C ASP A 143 21.38 -8.23 -3.96
N VAL A 144 21.44 -8.64 -5.23
CA VAL A 144 20.46 -9.54 -5.86
C VAL A 144 20.39 -10.89 -5.14
N GLY A 145 21.49 -11.37 -4.56
CA GLY A 145 21.53 -12.64 -3.84
C GLY A 145 20.75 -12.59 -2.53
N TRP A 146 20.84 -11.47 -1.81
CA TRP A 146 20.04 -11.22 -0.60
C TRP A 146 18.55 -11.11 -0.95
N ASN A 147 18.19 -10.28 -1.93
CA ASN A 147 16.80 -10.11 -2.36
C ASN A 147 16.20 -11.44 -2.87
N GLY A 148 16.98 -12.25 -3.60
CA GLY A 148 16.56 -13.58 -4.05
C GLY A 148 16.33 -14.58 -2.90
N LYS A 149 17.18 -14.55 -1.86
CA LYS A 149 16.96 -15.37 -0.65
C LYS A 149 15.74 -14.90 0.13
N ASN A 150 15.53 -13.59 0.24
CA ASN A 150 14.35 -13.04 0.92
C ASN A 150 13.05 -13.43 0.19
N PHE A 151 13.07 -13.39 -1.15
CA PHE A 151 11.99 -13.90 -1.97
C PHE A 151 11.69 -15.38 -1.67
N LEU A 152 12.71 -16.25 -1.70
CA LEU A 152 12.52 -17.67 -1.42
C LEU A 152 11.95 -17.90 -0.02
N SER A 153 12.49 -17.20 0.99
CA SER A 153 11.96 -17.26 2.36
C SER A 153 10.50 -16.82 2.46
N THR A 154 10.11 -15.79 1.69
CA THR A 154 8.71 -15.32 1.65
C THR A 154 7.81 -16.38 1.02
N PHE A 155 8.26 -16.97 -0.09
CA PHE A 155 7.54 -18.06 -0.76
C PHE A 155 7.35 -19.27 0.15
N ASP A 156 8.40 -19.71 0.84
CA ASP A 156 8.32 -20.84 1.78
C ASP A 156 7.35 -20.53 2.94
N MET A 157 7.29 -19.27 3.37
CA MET A 157 6.35 -18.85 4.40
C MET A 157 4.90 -18.90 3.93
N VAL A 158 4.61 -18.37 2.75
CA VAL A 158 3.27 -18.49 2.12
C VAL A 158 2.89 -19.96 1.93
N ARG A 159 3.82 -20.78 1.42
CA ARG A 159 3.59 -22.20 1.15
C ARG A 159 3.21 -22.99 2.41
N ASN A 160 3.76 -22.63 3.56
CA ASN A 160 3.53 -23.33 4.82
C ASN A 160 2.33 -22.78 5.61
N ASN A 161 1.70 -21.67 5.18
CA ASN A 161 0.62 -21.01 5.89
C ASN A 161 -0.60 -20.79 4.98
N PRO A 162 -1.50 -21.79 4.87
CA PRO A 162 -2.73 -21.67 4.08
C PRO A 162 -3.54 -20.43 4.49
N GLY A 163 -4.08 -19.73 3.50
CA GLY A 163 -4.81 -18.47 3.69
C GLY A 163 -4.00 -17.22 3.32
N TRP A 164 -2.68 -17.33 3.28
CA TRP A 164 -1.79 -16.30 2.75
C TRP A 164 -1.45 -16.54 1.28
N ASN A 165 -1.26 -15.46 0.54
CA ASN A 165 -0.86 -15.48 -0.87
C ASN A 165 0.43 -14.68 -1.07
N LEU A 166 1.16 -14.98 -2.14
CA LEU A 166 2.37 -14.23 -2.49
C LEU A 166 2.00 -13.00 -3.32
N SER A 167 2.39 -11.81 -2.88
CA SER A 167 2.31 -10.56 -3.67
C SER A 167 3.69 -10.20 -4.20
N LEU A 168 3.81 -9.99 -5.51
CA LEU A 168 5.08 -9.65 -6.16
C LEU A 168 5.06 -8.20 -6.65
N GLN A 169 6.16 -7.48 -6.40
CA GLN A 169 6.40 -6.15 -6.96
C GLN A 169 6.84 -6.27 -8.43
N THR A 170 5.93 -6.72 -9.31
CA THR A 170 6.24 -7.02 -10.72
C THR A 170 6.79 -5.81 -11.48
N HIS A 171 6.39 -4.59 -11.13
CA HIS A 171 6.89 -3.34 -11.73
C HIS A 171 8.42 -3.22 -11.64
N LYS A 172 9.04 -3.60 -10.51
CA LYS A 172 10.50 -3.61 -10.33
C LYS A 172 11.20 -4.57 -11.30
N TRP A 173 10.54 -5.67 -11.67
CA TRP A 173 11.09 -6.67 -12.58
C TRP A 173 10.88 -6.27 -14.04
N MET A 174 9.81 -5.55 -14.32
CA MET A 174 9.50 -5.02 -15.65
C MET A 174 10.27 -3.74 -15.98
N GLY A 175 10.91 -3.11 -14.99
CA GLY A 175 11.58 -1.81 -15.16
C GLY A 175 10.59 -0.69 -15.49
N VAL A 176 9.41 -0.74 -14.88
CA VAL A 176 8.37 0.27 -15.03
C VAL A 176 8.22 0.99 -13.70
N ASP A 177 8.40 2.31 -13.72
CA ASP A 177 8.19 3.22 -12.59
C ASP A 177 6.81 3.88 -12.65
#